data_AF-A0A433T3P6-F1
#
_entry.id   AF-A0A433T3P6-F1
#
_cell.length_a   1.000
_cell.length_b   1.000
_cell.length_c   1.000
_cell.angle_alpha   90.00
_cell.angle_beta   90.00
_cell.angle_gamma   90.00
#
_symmetry.space_group_name_H-M   'P 1'
#
loop_
_entity.id
_entity.type
_entity.pdbx_description
1 polymer ?
#
loop_
_entity_poly.entity_id
_entity_poly.type
_entity_poly.pdbx_seq_one_letter_code
_entity_poly.pdbx_strand_id
1 'polypeptide(L)'
;MPVHIDGELQEIASPYILVVNATTYGTTPLKLTVSAVGPSERDFMAFMLQARSEFGEPAGRFSQAPVASKPMTCYSRDDTLTHTAAFIRPSMEVLWHPPAKNMGRVAFTGSIAVNKIKFWSVQSDYLNGEGKLDLSFPTRPSRKIKFADFLFLEFGSDVSTGAALRKRCWNSLCPALVAFAKL
;
A
#
# COMPACT_ATOMS: atom_id res chain seq x y z
N MET A 1 0.49 -6.59 -4.98
CA MET A 1 1.30 -5.36 -5.10
C MET A 1 1.41 -5.00 -6.57
N PRO A 2 1.66 -3.74 -6.98
CA PRO A 2 1.65 -3.40 -8.39
C PRO A 2 2.72 -4.22 -9.08
N VAL A 3 2.38 -4.84 -10.19
CA VAL A 3 3.31 -5.62 -11.01
C VAL A 3 3.28 -4.98 -12.38
N HIS A 4 4.44 -4.49 -12.85
CA HIS A 4 4.63 -4.17 -14.25
C HIS A 4 4.55 -5.48 -15.06
N ILE A 5 4.10 -5.47 -16.32
CA ILE A 5 3.98 -6.72 -17.11
C ILE A 5 5.31 -7.49 -17.22
N ASP A 6 6.41 -6.74 -17.21
CA ASP A 6 7.79 -7.25 -17.16
C ASP A 6 8.47 -7.04 -15.79
N GLY A 7 7.69 -6.69 -14.77
CA GLY A 7 8.18 -6.43 -13.43
C GLY A 7 8.47 -7.72 -12.68
N GLU A 8 9.68 -7.83 -12.15
CA GLU A 8 10.13 -8.91 -11.28
C GLU A 8 10.17 -8.44 -9.82
N LEU A 9 9.24 -8.98 -9.02
CA LEU A 9 9.30 -8.85 -7.56
C LEU A 9 10.54 -9.59 -7.07
N GLN A 10 11.38 -8.88 -6.33
CA GLN A 10 12.59 -9.47 -5.77
C GLN A 10 12.24 -10.22 -4.47
N GLU A 11 12.63 -11.50 -4.40
CA GLU A 11 12.41 -12.37 -3.23
C GLU A 11 13.49 -12.21 -2.15
N ILE A 12 14.55 -11.45 -2.44
CA ILE A 12 15.60 -11.11 -1.48
C ILE A 12 15.14 -9.98 -0.54
N ALA A 13 15.81 -9.86 0.61
CA ALA A 13 15.54 -8.78 1.57
C ALA A 13 15.60 -7.41 0.88
N SER A 14 14.58 -6.58 1.15
CA SER A 14 14.49 -5.23 0.60
C SER A 14 15.68 -4.38 1.07
N PRO A 15 16.40 -3.70 0.17
CA PRO A 15 17.43 -2.73 0.53
C PRO A 15 16.83 -1.40 1.01
N TYR A 16 15.52 -1.33 1.24
CA TYR A 16 14.78 -0.15 1.65
C TYR A 16 14.05 -0.37 2.96
N ILE A 17 14.07 0.66 3.80
CA ILE A 17 13.35 0.69 5.07
C ILE A 17 12.32 1.82 5.08
N LEU A 18 11.22 1.56 5.77
CA LEU A 18 10.18 2.53 6.07
C LEU A 18 10.26 2.84 7.57
N VAL A 19 10.61 4.08 7.91
CA VAL A 19 10.78 4.52 9.30
C VAL A 19 9.75 5.60 9.60
N VAL A 20 9.04 5.43 10.70
CA VAL A 20 8.11 6.44 11.23
C VAL A 20 8.69 6.99 12.51
N ASN A 21 8.54 8.30 12.73
CA ASN A 21 9.05 8.97 13.93
C ASN A 21 8.24 8.72 15.21
N ALA A 22 7.49 7.62 15.29
CA ALA A 22 6.66 7.25 16.44
C ALA A 22 6.37 5.74 16.46
N THR A 23 5.92 5.23 17.60
CA THR A 23 5.43 3.84 17.78
C THR A 23 3.91 3.78 18.02
N THR A 24 3.27 4.94 18.19
CA THR A 24 1.82 5.09 18.32
C THR A 24 1.31 6.13 17.33
N TYR A 25 0.01 6.10 17.06
CA TYR A 25 -0.67 7.16 16.33
C TYR A 25 -1.92 7.63 17.06
N GLY A 26 -2.07 8.95 17.14
CA GLY A 26 -3.29 9.62 17.60
C GLY A 26 -3.95 10.35 16.43
N THR A 27 -4.28 11.62 16.63
CA THR A 27 -4.83 12.50 15.58
C THR A 27 -3.79 13.41 14.93
N THR A 28 -2.54 13.37 15.42
CA THR A 28 -1.45 14.22 14.95
C THR A 28 -0.77 13.62 13.72
N PRO A 29 -0.40 14.43 12.72
CA PRO A 29 0.34 13.95 11.56
C PRO A 29 1.72 13.43 11.97
N LEU A 30 2.13 12.31 11.38
CA LEU A 30 3.44 11.69 11.59
C LEU A 30 4.28 11.78 10.32
N LYS A 31 5.60 11.75 10.51
CA LYS A 31 6.56 11.79 9.42
C LYS A 31 6.99 10.38 9.07
N LEU A 32 6.74 9.98 7.83
CA LEU A 32 7.22 8.74 7.25
C LEU A 32 8.46 9.05 6.40
N THR A 33 9.55 8.37 6.71
CA THR A 33 10.79 8.41 5.96
C THR A 33 10.99 7.09 5.25
N VAL A 34 11.30 7.16 3.96
CA VAL A 34 11.72 6.02 3.15
C VAL A 34 13.17 6.23 2.81
N SER A 35 14.00 5.25 3.15
CA SER A 35 15.44 5.34 2.94
C SER A 35 15.99 4.05 2.40
N ALA A 36 16.94 4.18 1.50
CA ALA A 36 17.78 3.09 1.11
C ALA A 36 18.86 2.81 2.16
N VAL A 37 19.21 1.54 2.35
CA VAL A 37 20.17 1.10 3.36
C VAL A 37 21.32 0.38 2.69
N GLY A 38 22.55 0.89 2.75
CA GLY A 38 23.79 0.23 2.32
C GLY A 38 24.44 0.74 1.02
N PRO A 39 25.56 0.15 0.55
CA PRO A 39 26.47 0.81 -0.42
C PRO A 39 26.23 0.64 -1.94
N SER A 40 25.49 -0.36 -2.43
CA SER A 40 25.43 -0.68 -3.89
C SER A 40 24.08 -0.31 -4.54
N GLU A 41 24.05 0.69 -5.43
CA GLU A 41 22.91 1.13 -6.27
C GLU A 41 21.53 1.10 -5.58
N ARG A 42 21.34 1.96 -4.57
CA ARG A 42 20.15 1.94 -3.71
C ARG A 42 19.24 3.15 -3.86
N ASP A 43 19.46 4.00 -4.85
CA ASP A 43 18.49 5.06 -5.11
C ASP A 43 17.26 4.46 -5.77
N PHE A 44 16.08 4.86 -5.31
CA PHE A 44 14.83 4.41 -5.90
C PHE A 44 14.23 5.52 -6.75
N MET A 45 13.61 5.13 -7.86
CA MET A 45 12.97 6.08 -8.78
C MET A 45 11.45 6.11 -8.62
N ALA A 46 10.85 4.97 -8.25
CA ALA A 46 9.42 4.84 -8.09
C ALA A 46 9.07 4.12 -6.81
N PHE A 47 7.83 4.38 -6.38
CA PHE A 47 7.24 3.71 -5.24
C PHE A 47 5.73 3.84 -5.30
N MET A 48 5.06 3.00 -4.50
CA MET A 48 3.67 3.13 -4.15
C MET A 48 3.50 2.66 -2.70
N LEU A 49 2.99 3.51 -1.82
CA LEU A 49 2.87 3.26 -0.38
C LEU A 49 1.43 3.49 0.09
N GLN A 50 0.98 2.66 1.03
CA GLN A 50 -0.31 2.78 1.69
C GLN A 50 -0.17 2.34 3.15
N ALA A 51 -0.74 3.12 4.07
CA ALA A 51 -0.90 2.67 5.45
C ALA A 51 -2.12 1.76 5.54
N ARG A 52 -1.97 0.60 6.19
CA ARG A 52 -3.05 -0.38 6.33
C ARG A 52 -3.15 -0.89 7.77
N SER A 53 -4.37 -1.12 8.23
CA SER A 53 -4.62 -1.83 9.48
C SER A 53 -4.14 -3.27 9.39
N GLU A 54 -4.03 -3.95 10.54
CA GLU A 54 -3.75 -5.39 10.60
C GLU A 54 -4.77 -6.25 9.84
N PHE A 55 -5.98 -5.72 9.63
CA PHE A 55 -7.04 -6.34 8.83
C PHE A 55 -6.94 -6.02 7.32
N GLY A 56 -5.97 -5.21 6.92
CA GLY A 56 -5.70 -4.86 5.53
C GLY A 56 -6.52 -3.68 5.00
N GLU A 57 -7.20 -2.93 5.87
CA GLU A 57 -7.97 -1.75 5.47
C GLU A 57 -7.07 -0.52 5.36
N PRO A 58 -7.19 0.30 4.30
CA PRO A 58 -6.44 1.55 4.20
C PRO A 58 -6.73 2.49 5.37
N ALA A 59 -5.68 3.06 5.96
CA ALA A 59 -5.75 3.85 7.18
C ALA A 59 -5.08 5.21 6.99
N GLY A 60 -5.85 6.29 7.13
CA GLY A 60 -5.33 7.66 7.05
C GLY A 60 -5.10 8.15 5.63
N ARG A 61 -4.32 9.22 5.51
CA ARG A 61 -4.05 9.93 4.24
C ARG A 61 -2.66 10.56 4.20
N PHE A 62 -2.11 10.74 3.01
CA PHE A 62 -0.82 11.38 2.81
C PHE A 62 -0.97 12.85 2.39
N SER A 63 0.03 13.66 2.75
CA SER A 63 0.13 15.06 2.35
C SER A 63 1.60 15.49 2.26
N GLN A 64 1.86 16.69 1.74
CA GLN A 64 3.22 17.21 1.58
C GLN A 64 4.13 16.20 0.87
N ALA A 65 3.64 15.68 -0.26
CA ALA A 65 4.40 14.72 -1.03
C ALA A 65 5.73 15.33 -1.51
N PRO A 66 6.81 14.54 -1.53
CA PRO A 66 8.10 15.00 -2.02
C PRO A 66 8.05 15.27 -3.53
N VAL A 67 9.12 15.87 -4.06
CA VAL A 67 9.26 16.15 -5.50
C VAL A 67 9.00 14.89 -6.33
N ALA A 68 8.36 15.07 -7.49
CA ALA A 68 7.99 13.99 -8.40
C ALA A 68 7.12 12.90 -7.75
N SER A 69 6.28 13.29 -6.77
CA SER A 69 5.37 12.40 -6.07
C SER A 69 4.03 13.07 -5.81
N LYS A 70 2.97 12.27 -5.62
CA LYS A 70 1.64 12.77 -5.26
C LYS A 70 0.88 11.77 -4.39
N PRO A 71 0.03 12.26 -3.47
CA PRO A 71 -1.04 11.45 -2.92
C PRO A 71 -2.06 11.14 -4.03
N MET A 72 -2.70 9.98 -3.92
CA MET A 72 -3.80 9.58 -4.77
C MET A 72 -4.81 8.76 -3.98
N THR A 73 -6.00 8.62 -4.55
CA THR A 73 -7.12 7.88 -3.97
C THR A 73 -7.21 6.50 -4.59
N CYS A 74 -7.06 5.45 -3.80
CA CYS A 74 -7.35 4.07 -4.20
C CYS A 74 -8.58 3.48 -3.50
N TYR A 75 -8.80 3.83 -2.24
CA TYR A 75 -10.00 3.46 -1.50
C TYR A 75 -10.61 4.68 -0.83
N SER A 76 -9.79 5.44 -0.10
CA SER A 76 -10.16 6.70 0.53
C SER A 76 -9.29 7.84 0.03
N ARG A 77 -9.77 9.07 0.23
CA ARG A 77 -9.08 10.26 -0.27
C ARG A 77 -7.63 10.32 0.20
N ASP A 78 -6.71 10.45 -0.76
CA ASP A 78 -5.28 10.62 -0.53
C ASP A 78 -4.65 9.47 0.32
N ASP A 79 -5.26 8.28 0.29
CA ASP A 79 -4.86 7.11 1.09
C ASP A 79 -3.60 6.39 0.60
N THR A 80 -3.10 6.76 -0.58
CA THR A 80 -2.00 6.10 -1.25
C THR A 80 -1.02 7.15 -1.75
N LEU A 81 0.27 6.98 -1.51
CA LEU A 81 1.32 7.84 -2.06
C LEU A 81 2.02 7.13 -3.22
N THR A 82 2.21 7.84 -4.33
CA THR A 82 2.91 7.29 -5.51
C THR A 82 3.82 8.34 -6.15
N HIS A 83 4.78 7.89 -6.93
CA HIS A 83 5.58 8.76 -7.79
C HIS A 83 4.74 9.31 -8.97
N THR A 84 5.14 10.46 -9.52
CA THR A 84 4.56 11.06 -10.73
C THR A 84 5.50 11.01 -11.93
N ALA A 85 6.80 10.91 -11.69
CA ALA A 85 7.84 10.77 -12.69
C ALA A 85 9.01 9.95 -12.10
N ALA A 86 9.80 9.31 -12.96
CA ALA A 86 11.05 8.68 -12.54
C ALA A 86 12.00 9.75 -12.02
N PHE A 87 12.29 9.71 -10.72
CA PHE A 87 13.18 10.65 -10.05
C PHE A 87 14.04 9.89 -9.05
N ILE A 88 15.33 9.80 -9.34
CA ILE A 88 16.32 9.07 -8.55
C ILE A 88 16.53 9.79 -7.22
N ARG A 89 16.32 9.08 -6.11
CA ARG A 89 16.56 9.61 -4.77
C ARG A 89 16.97 8.50 -3.78
N PRO A 90 17.90 8.80 -2.84
CA PRO A 90 18.30 7.87 -1.79
C PRO A 90 17.28 7.79 -0.66
N SER A 91 16.55 8.88 -0.43
CA SER A 91 15.56 9.00 0.63
C SER A 91 14.44 9.96 0.23
N MET A 92 13.29 9.78 0.85
CA MET A 92 12.21 10.76 0.80
C MET A 92 11.46 10.80 2.12
N GLU A 93 10.77 11.91 2.33
CA GLU A 93 9.94 12.12 3.50
C GLU A 93 8.56 12.58 3.06
N VAL A 94 7.55 12.16 3.81
CA VAL A 94 6.16 12.50 3.57
C VAL A 94 5.40 12.58 4.89
N LEU A 95 4.38 13.44 4.95
CA LEU A 95 3.47 13.46 6.09
C LEU A 95 2.31 12.49 5.89
N TRP A 96 2.09 11.64 6.89
CA TRP A 96 0.92 10.80 7.02
C TRP A 96 0.01 11.33 8.13
N HIS A 97 -1.27 11.51 7.79
CA HIS A 97 -2.32 11.86 8.73
C HIS A 97 -3.06 10.59 9.13
N PRO A 98 -3.06 10.23 10.42
CA PRO A 98 -3.77 9.06 10.89
C PRO A 98 -5.30 9.17 10.65
N PRO A 99 -6.01 8.04 10.60
CA PRO A 99 -7.47 8.06 10.57
C PRO A 99 -8.03 8.72 11.85
N ALA A 100 -9.18 9.37 11.74
CA ALA A 100 -9.85 9.98 12.91
C ALA A 100 -10.31 8.96 13.95
N LYS A 101 -10.38 7.68 13.57
CA LYS A 101 -10.79 6.56 14.40
C LYS A 101 -9.59 5.65 14.65
N ASN A 102 -9.50 5.07 15.85
CA ASN A 102 -8.50 4.05 16.13
C ASN A 102 -8.86 2.75 15.40
N MET A 103 -8.06 2.38 14.41
CA MET A 103 -8.21 1.16 13.61
C MET A 103 -7.30 0.02 14.07
N GLY A 104 -6.76 0.12 15.29
CA GLY A 104 -5.85 -0.86 15.88
C GLY A 104 -4.43 -0.65 15.38
N ARG A 105 -3.71 -1.75 15.16
CA ARG A 105 -2.34 -1.68 14.64
C ARG A 105 -2.33 -1.33 13.17
N VAL A 106 -1.52 -0.34 12.81
CA VAL A 106 -1.35 0.14 11.43
C VAL A 106 0.11 0.03 11.03
N ALA A 107 0.37 -0.49 9.83
CA ALA A 107 1.71 -0.49 9.24
C ALA A 107 1.67 0.13 7.85
N PHE A 108 2.77 0.75 7.44
CA PHE A 108 2.96 1.20 6.07
C PHE A 108 3.43 0.03 5.24
N THR A 109 2.78 -0.20 4.11
CA THR A 109 3.15 -1.25 3.16
C THR A 109 3.18 -0.68 1.75
N GLY A 110 3.99 -1.28 0.89
CA GLY A 110 4.02 -0.87 -0.50
C GLY A 110 5.15 -1.49 -1.28
N SER A 111 5.45 -0.87 -2.41
CA SER A 111 6.50 -1.32 -3.32
C SER A 111 7.44 -0.19 -3.64
N ILE A 112 8.73 -0.49 -3.73
CA ILE A 112 9.78 0.45 -4.12
C ILE A 112 10.55 -0.16 -5.30
N ALA A 113 10.77 0.65 -6.33
CA ALA A 113 11.38 0.23 -7.58
C ALA A 113 12.63 1.06 -7.88
N VAL A 114 13.71 0.35 -8.24
CA VAL A 114 14.94 0.96 -8.79
C VAL A 114 14.82 1.20 -10.29
N ASN A 115 13.94 0.48 -10.98
CA ASN A 115 13.62 0.66 -12.40
C ASN A 115 12.29 -0.04 -12.73
N LYS A 116 11.87 -0.02 -14.00
CA LYS A 116 10.60 -0.63 -14.47
C LYS A 116 10.45 -2.12 -14.12
N ILE A 117 11.57 -2.82 -13.95
CA ILE A 117 11.63 -4.27 -13.85
C ILE A 117 11.87 -4.70 -12.40
N LYS A 118 12.80 -4.05 -11.68
CA LYS A 118 13.23 -4.49 -10.35
C LYS A 118 12.53 -3.68 -9.25
N PHE A 119 11.76 -4.39 -8.43
CA PHE A 119 11.08 -3.81 -7.27
C PHE A 119 11.00 -4.76 -6.08
N TRP A 120 10.83 -4.17 -4.89
CA TRP A 120 10.70 -4.88 -3.62
C TRP A 120 9.40 -4.53 -2.94
N SER A 121 8.84 -5.51 -2.22
CA SER A 121 7.79 -5.27 -1.24
C SER A 121 8.43 -4.74 0.05
N VAL A 122 7.86 -3.69 0.61
CA VAL A 122 8.29 -3.11 1.89
C VAL A 122 7.15 -3.04 2.87
N GLN A 123 7.50 -3.14 4.15
CA GLN A 123 6.60 -2.96 5.27
C GLN A 123 7.35 -2.29 6.43
N SER A 124 6.72 -1.32 7.10
CA SER A 124 7.24 -0.72 8.33
C SER A 124 6.88 -1.55 9.56
N ASP A 125 7.44 -1.19 10.70
CA ASP A 125 6.90 -1.60 11.99
C ASP A 125 5.47 -1.10 12.20
N TYR A 126 4.75 -1.77 13.09
CA TYR A 126 3.38 -1.40 13.44
C TYR A 126 3.36 -0.20 14.39
N LEU A 127 2.47 0.73 14.10
CA LEU A 127 2.03 1.78 15.00
C LEU A 127 0.78 1.33 15.75
N ASN A 128 0.76 1.53 17.07
CA ASN A 128 -0.42 1.26 17.87
C ASN A 128 -1.35 2.49 17.90
N GLY A 129 -2.63 2.31 17.60
CA GLY A 129 -3.59 3.40 17.70
C GLY A 129 -3.88 3.78 19.16
N GLU A 130 -3.92 5.08 19.43
CA GLU A 130 -4.26 5.62 20.74
C GLU A 130 -5.78 5.64 20.98
N GLY A 131 -6.19 5.52 22.24
CA GLY A 131 -7.60 5.54 22.63
C GLY A 131 -8.34 4.22 22.38
N LYS A 132 -9.68 4.26 22.44
CA LYS A 132 -10.52 3.07 22.30
C LYS A 132 -10.56 2.60 20.85
N LEU A 133 -10.25 1.32 20.63
CA LEU A 133 -10.36 0.66 19.33
C LEU A 133 -11.79 0.80 18.77
N ASP A 134 -11.93 1.27 17.54
CA ASP A 134 -13.20 1.24 16.83
C ASP A 134 -13.43 -0.18 16.29
N LEU A 135 -14.31 -0.91 16.98
CA LEU A 135 -14.75 -2.25 16.57
C LEU A 135 -15.87 -2.22 15.52
N SER A 136 -16.25 -1.03 15.01
CA SER A 136 -17.21 -0.96 13.91
C SER A 136 -16.54 -1.41 12.61
N PHE A 137 -16.75 -2.67 12.25
CA PHE A 137 -16.39 -3.18 10.93
C PHE A 137 -17.05 -2.29 9.87
N PRO A 138 -16.32 -1.82 8.84
CA PRO A 138 -16.97 -1.14 7.73
C PRO A 138 -17.92 -2.15 7.08
N THR A 139 -19.21 -1.90 7.26
CA THR A 139 -20.22 -2.63 6.50
C THR A 139 -19.98 -2.27 5.04
N ARG A 140 -19.52 -3.26 4.27
CA ARG A 140 -19.46 -3.15 2.81
C ARG A 140 -20.84 -2.65 2.36
N PRO A 141 -20.96 -1.53 1.63
CA PRO A 141 -22.25 -1.14 1.10
C PRO A 141 -22.73 -2.31 0.24
N SER A 142 -23.81 -2.96 0.69
CA SER A 142 -24.45 -4.02 -0.06
C SER A 142 -25.04 -3.37 -1.29
N ARG A 143 -24.30 -3.40 -2.41
CA ARG A 143 -24.97 -3.34 -3.71
C ARG A 143 -25.97 -4.49 -3.67
N LYS A 144 -27.27 -4.16 -3.71
CA LYS A 144 -28.33 -5.14 -3.94
C LYS A 144 -28.04 -5.76 -5.30
N ILE A 145 -27.28 -6.86 -5.32
CA ILE A 145 -27.14 -7.70 -6.50
C ILE A 145 -28.54 -8.30 -6.69
N LYS A 146 -29.25 -7.82 -7.71
CA LYS A 146 -30.50 -8.45 -8.12
C LYS A 146 -30.14 -9.83 -8.67
N PHE A 147 -30.97 -10.82 -8.36
CA PHE A 147 -30.83 -12.24 -8.72
C PHE A 147 -30.69 -12.54 -10.23
N ALA A 148 -30.65 -11.54 -11.10
CA ALA A 148 -30.58 -11.68 -12.55
C ALA A 148 -29.15 -11.66 -13.13
N ASP A 149 -28.12 -11.35 -12.34
CA ASP A 149 -26.72 -11.36 -12.81
C ASP A 149 -26.05 -12.75 -12.67
N PHE A 150 -26.81 -13.79 -12.31
CA PHE A 150 -26.38 -15.19 -12.32
C PHE A 150 -26.57 -15.79 -13.72
N LEU A 151 -25.61 -15.55 -14.62
CA LEU A 151 -25.37 -16.45 -15.74
C LEU A 151 -23.88 -16.42 -16.09
N PHE A 152 -23.31 -17.62 -16.15
CA PHE A 152 -21.88 -17.98 -16.27
C PHE A 152 -21.05 -18.00 -14.97
N LEU A 153 -21.42 -18.90 -14.07
CA LEU A 153 -20.46 -19.69 -13.29
C LEU A 153 -20.42 -21.10 -13.91
N GLU A 154 -19.42 -21.38 -14.74
CA GLU A 154 -19.03 -22.78 -14.95
C GLU A 154 -18.18 -23.21 -13.75
N PHE A 155 -18.63 -24.30 -13.12
CA PHE A 155 -17.93 -25.02 -12.09
C PHE A 155 -16.70 -25.71 -12.70
N GLY A 156 -15.51 -25.20 -12.41
CA GLY A 156 -14.27 -25.97 -12.46
C GLY A 156 -13.94 -26.43 -11.05
N SER A 157 -14.43 -27.59 -10.65
CA SER A 157 -14.00 -28.28 -9.44
C SER A 157 -12.62 -28.91 -9.70
N ASP A 158 -11.60 -28.47 -8.98
CA ASP A 158 -10.48 -29.36 -8.69
C ASP A 158 -10.07 -29.26 -7.22
N VAL A 159 -10.19 -30.41 -6.57
CA VAL A 159 -9.86 -30.68 -5.18
C VAL A 159 -8.42 -31.14 -5.19
N SER A 160 -7.47 -30.24 -4.94
CA SER A 160 -6.14 -30.63 -4.46
C SER A 160 -5.32 -29.43 -4.03
N THR A 161 -4.70 -29.54 -2.86
CA THR A 161 -3.68 -28.66 -2.26
C THR A 161 -4.11 -27.27 -1.77
N GLY A 162 -4.24 -27.15 -0.45
CA GLY A 162 -4.51 -25.90 0.25
C GLY A 162 -3.35 -24.92 0.16
N ALA A 163 -3.60 -23.74 -0.43
CA ALA A 163 -2.97 -22.45 -0.14
C ALA A 163 -3.43 -21.41 -1.18
N ALA A 164 -4.69 -20.97 -1.15
CA ALA A 164 -5.14 -19.97 -2.15
C ALA A 164 -6.34 -19.12 -1.69
N LEU A 165 -6.19 -18.33 -0.62
CA LEU A 165 -7.20 -17.34 -0.19
C LEU A 165 -6.66 -15.91 0.01
N ARG A 166 -5.54 -15.54 -0.62
CA ARG A 166 -4.97 -14.17 -0.52
C ARG A 166 -4.68 -13.47 -1.86
N LYS A 167 -5.37 -13.81 -2.95
CA LYS A 167 -5.11 -13.19 -4.28
C LYS A 167 -6.23 -12.33 -4.88
N ARG A 168 -7.41 -12.18 -4.25
CA ARG A 168 -8.58 -11.54 -4.92
C ARG A 168 -8.90 -10.07 -4.60
N CYS A 169 -8.27 -9.43 -3.62
CA CYS A 169 -8.58 -8.01 -3.32
C CYS A 169 -7.65 -6.99 -4.01
N TRP A 170 -6.63 -7.45 -4.75
CA TRP A 170 -5.55 -6.56 -5.19
C TRP A 170 -5.80 -5.90 -6.57
N ASN A 171 -6.63 -6.50 -7.44
CA ASN A 171 -6.68 -6.13 -8.87
C ASN A 171 -7.84 -5.21 -9.32
N SER A 172 -8.86 -4.89 -8.50
CA SER A 172 -10.10 -4.28 -9.05
C SER A 172 -10.40 -2.83 -8.67
N LEU A 173 -9.62 -2.15 -7.82
CA LEU A 173 -10.06 -0.86 -7.25
C LEU A 173 -9.04 0.28 -7.20
N CYS A 174 -7.77 0.05 -7.58
CA CYS A 174 -6.74 1.07 -7.46
C CYS A 174 -6.18 1.43 -8.85
N PRO A 175 -6.50 2.62 -9.40
CA PRO A 175 -5.92 3.08 -10.66
C PRO A 175 -4.39 3.31 -10.59
N ALA A 176 -3.77 3.14 -9.41
CA ALA A 176 -2.32 3.22 -9.22
C ALA A 176 -1.53 2.15 -9.98
N LEU A 177 -2.20 1.05 -10.39
CA LEU A 177 -1.63 0.07 -11.33
C LEU A 177 -1.11 0.74 -12.60
N VAL A 178 -1.77 1.80 -13.08
CA VAL A 178 -1.35 2.55 -14.28
C VAL A 178 -0.19 3.51 -13.99
N ALA A 179 -0.07 4.02 -12.77
CA ALA A 179 1.01 4.94 -12.38
C ALA A 179 2.34 4.21 -12.17
N PHE A 180 2.32 3.00 -11.61
CA PHE A 180 3.52 2.14 -11.51
C PHE A 180 4.04 1.72 -12.90
N ALA A 181 3.16 1.66 -13.90
CA ALA A 181 3.48 1.30 -15.27
C ALA A 181 4.08 2.45 -16.13
N LYS A 182 4.19 3.67 -15.58
CA LYS A 182 4.68 4.87 -16.31
C LYS A 182 6.10 5.29 -15.97
N LEU A 183 6.83 4.48 -15.20
CA LEU A 183 8.29 4.53 -15.13
C LEU A 183 8.89 4.56 -16.54
#